data_AF-A0A1S0YN44-F1
#
_entry.id   AF-A0A1S0YN44-F1
#
_cell.length_a   1.000
_cell.length_b   1.000
_cell.length_c   1.000
_cell.angle_alpha   90.00
_cell.angle_beta   90.00
_cell.angle_gamma   90.00
#
_symmetry.space_group_name_H-M   'P 1'
#
loop_
_entity.id
_entity.type
_entity.pdbx_description
1 polymer ?
#
loop_
_entity_poly.entity_id
_entity_poly.type
_entity_poly.pdbx_seq_one_letter_code
_entity_poly.pdbx_strand_id
1 'polypeptide(L)'
;MFRMVKRHASRALSAALITSLCAALVGCSHEPSEQAPAAAEKVREERVLAFGESTRRTTTDPATGTQVEWEIAVEAPQRISGTEAANNIRSPEPQRYSAFYCYPVTLTPVRVGTAPSQPTVPVPELTLVTAQESVVRDADGAPVTTTRRANSVPAAPGSAHQPSGDAKVALRSAAEAYCDIGSGAPTGYTPDLEEGRAYTTVLASWERRVDPGEPATGVALEDANVRWEAR
;
A
#
# COMPACT_ATOMS: atom_id res chain seq x y z
N MET A 1 38.26 -5.35 -58.87
CA MET A 1 37.43 -6.10 -59.83
C MET A 1 35.99 -6.09 -59.30
N PHE A 2 35.15 -5.10 -59.62
CA PHE A 2 34.31 -4.95 -60.83
C PHE A 2 33.49 -6.20 -61.22
N ARG A 3 32.24 -6.29 -60.72
CA ARG A 3 30.97 -6.29 -61.49
C ARG A 3 29.82 -6.13 -60.47
N MET A 4 29.11 -4.99 -60.39
CA MET A 4 28.01 -4.52 -61.26
C MET A 4 26.93 -5.60 -61.45
N VAL A 5 25.68 -5.40 -60.99
CA VAL A 5 24.54 -4.74 -61.71
C VAL A 5 23.41 -5.80 -61.80
N LYS A 6 22.10 -5.56 -61.69
CA LYS A 6 21.19 -4.42 -61.47
C LYS A 6 19.78 -5.04 -61.37
N ARG A 7 18.91 -4.47 -60.52
CA ARG A 7 17.52 -4.01 -60.84
C ARG A 7 16.48 -5.08 -61.22
N HIS A 8 15.17 -4.90 -61.09
CA HIS A 8 14.27 -3.81 -60.69
C HIS A 8 12.86 -4.42 -60.53
N ALA A 9 12.00 -3.73 -59.77
CA ALA A 9 10.58 -3.43 -60.04
C ALA A 9 9.58 -4.60 -60.23
N SER A 10 8.36 -4.56 -59.70
CA SER A 10 7.29 -3.58 -60.00
C SER A 10 6.15 -3.82 -59.00
N ARG A 11 5.65 -2.85 -58.22
CA ARG A 11 4.56 -1.88 -58.50
C ARG A 11 3.38 -2.41 -59.35
N ALA A 12 2.23 -2.54 -58.69
CA ALA A 12 0.85 -2.31 -59.15
C ALA A 12 0.06 -1.99 -57.86
N LEU A 13 -0.59 -0.86 -57.56
CA LEU A 13 -1.30 0.22 -58.26
C LEU A 13 -2.65 -0.18 -58.87
N SER A 14 -3.68 0.52 -58.36
CA SER A 14 -5.07 0.69 -58.85
C SER A 14 -6.14 -0.18 -58.19
N ALA A 15 -7.39 0.23 -57.98
CA ALA A 15 -8.07 1.52 -57.74
C ALA A 15 -9.58 1.21 -57.73
N ALA A 16 -10.33 1.88 -56.84
CA ALA A 16 -11.70 2.43 -57.00
C ALA A 16 -12.95 1.53 -57.25
N LEU A 17 -14.03 1.89 -56.53
CA LEU A 17 -15.48 2.03 -56.87
C LEU A 17 -16.35 1.60 -55.66
N ILE A 18 -16.92 2.48 -54.82
CA ILE A 18 -18.06 3.44 -54.94
C ILE A 18 -19.41 2.78 -55.30
N THR A 19 -20.35 2.74 -54.32
CA THR A 19 -21.79 3.13 -54.38
C THR A 19 -22.45 2.77 -53.03
N SER A 20 -22.75 3.70 -52.12
CA SER A 20 -23.97 4.53 -52.01
C SER A 20 -25.28 3.74 -51.78
N LEU A 21 -25.82 3.81 -50.55
CA LEU A 21 -27.26 3.73 -50.30
C LEU A 21 -27.63 4.55 -49.06
N CYS A 22 -28.42 5.60 -49.29
CA CYS A 22 -29.04 6.45 -48.27
C CYS A 22 -30.14 5.68 -47.52
N ALA A 23 -30.20 5.85 -46.19
CA ALA A 23 -31.44 5.78 -45.44
C ALA A 23 -31.43 6.89 -44.38
N ALA A 24 -32.24 7.91 -44.62
CA ALA A 24 -32.49 9.01 -43.70
C ALA A 24 -33.42 8.52 -42.58
N LEU A 25 -33.04 8.75 -41.32
CA LEU A 25 -33.98 8.85 -40.21
C LEU A 25 -33.50 9.93 -39.23
N VAL A 26 -34.33 10.97 -39.15
CA VAL A 26 -34.76 11.69 -37.94
C VAL A 26 -33.68 12.33 -37.08
N GLY A 27 -33.72 13.66 -37.03
CA GLY A 27 -32.86 14.48 -36.20
C GLY A 27 -33.07 14.26 -34.71
N CYS A 28 -31.95 14.19 -34.00
CA CYS A 28 -31.76 14.87 -32.73
C CYS A 28 -30.53 15.75 -32.92
N SER A 29 -30.72 17.06 -33.05
CA SER A 29 -29.64 18.03 -32.84
C SER A 29 -29.25 17.95 -31.37
N HIS A 30 -28.37 17.02 -31.03
CA HIS A 30 -27.66 17.06 -29.76
C HIS A 30 -26.37 17.81 -30.06
N GLU A 31 -26.25 19.02 -29.53
CA GLU A 31 -24.96 19.70 -29.43
C GLU A 31 -23.95 18.69 -28.86
N PRO A 32 -22.76 18.51 -29.47
CA PRO A 32 -21.68 17.83 -28.79
C PRO A 32 -21.31 18.74 -27.62
N SER A 33 -21.88 18.48 -26.44
CA SER A 33 -21.27 18.94 -25.21
C SER A 33 -19.83 18.42 -25.26
N GLU A 34 -18.87 19.33 -25.29
CA GLU A 34 -17.50 19.08 -24.87
C GLU A 34 -17.53 18.68 -23.37
N GLN A 35 -18.11 17.52 -23.05
CA GLN A 35 -17.64 16.76 -21.91
C GLN A 35 -16.22 16.35 -22.31
N ALA A 36 -15.25 17.15 -21.88
CA ALA A 36 -13.92 16.65 -21.62
C ALA A 36 -14.10 15.27 -20.96
N PRO A 37 -13.52 14.19 -21.49
CA PRO A 37 -13.64 12.90 -20.85
C PRO A 37 -13.19 13.12 -19.40
N ALA A 38 -14.09 12.85 -18.45
CA ALA A 38 -13.74 12.81 -17.05
C ALA A 38 -12.43 12.03 -17.00
N ALA A 39 -11.35 12.71 -16.61
CA ALA A 39 -10.01 12.17 -16.71
C ALA A 39 -10.09 10.79 -16.10
N ALA A 40 -9.95 9.75 -16.94
CA ALA A 40 -10.08 8.38 -16.49
C ALA A 40 -9.11 8.26 -15.33
N GLU A 41 -9.66 8.19 -14.12
CA GLU A 41 -8.88 8.08 -12.92
C GLU A 41 -8.08 6.82 -13.13
N LYS A 42 -6.77 6.96 -13.36
CA LYS A 42 -5.92 5.81 -13.63
C LYS A 42 -6.09 4.90 -12.43
N VAL A 43 -6.85 3.81 -12.61
CA VAL A 43 -6.92 2.72 -11.66
C VAL A 43 -5.48 2.24 -11.56
N ARG A 44 -4.79 2.66 -10.50
CA ARG A 44 -3.42 2.23 -10.25
C ARG A 44 -3.53 0.77 -9.87
N GLU A 45 -3.04 -0.11 -10.72
CA GLU A 45 -3.02 -1.55 -10.44
C GLU A 45 -2.36 -1.80 -9.08
N GLU A 46 -2.95 -2.69 -8.28
CA GLU A 46 -2.37 -3.10 -7.01
C GLU A 46 -1.07 -3.86 -7.28
N ARG A 47 0.02 -3.37 -6.70
CA ARG A 47 1.33 -4.01 -6.77
C ARG A 47 1.51 -4.89 -5.54
N VAL A 48 1.51 -6.20 -5.76
CA VAL A 48 1.79 -7.19 -4.72
C VAL A 48 3.28 -7.51 -4.68
N LEU A 49 3.87 -7.40 -3.49
CA LEU A 49 5.26 -7.67 -3.17
C LEU A 49 5.36 -8.92 -2.30
N ALA A 50 6.46 -9.67 -2.46
CA ALA A 50 6.80 -10.69 -1.47
C ALA A 50 7.34 -10.03 -0.20
N PHE A 51 7.13 -10.67 0.94
CA PHE A 51 7.86 -10.29 2.16
C PHE A 51 9.38 -10.25 1.91
N GLY A 52 10.05 -9.23 2.46
CA GLY A 52 11.47 -8.92 2.24
C GLY A 52 11.76 -8.07 1.00
N GLU A 53 10.80 -7.89 0.08
CA GLU A 53 10.95 -6.92 -1.02
C GLU A 53 10.69 -5.50 -0.52
N SER A 54 11.43 -4.52 -1.07
CA SER A 54 11.24 -3.11 -0.73
C SER A 54 10.47 -2.33 -1.80
N THR A 55 9.82 -1.25 -1.37
CA THR A 55 9.23 -0.24 -2.24
C THR A 55 9.69 1.14 -1.83
N ARG A 56 9.53 2.13 -2.71
CA ARG A 56 9.82 3.52 -2.40
C ARG A 56 8.56 4.36 -2.34
N ARG A 57 8.55 5.31 -1.40
CA ARG A 57 7.46 6.27 -1.23
C ARG A 57 8.00 7.63 -0.85
N THR A 58 7.53 8.67 -1.52
CA THR A 58 7.78 10.05 -1.11
C THR A 58 6.63 10.54 -0.25
N THR A 59 6.94 11.13 0.89
CA THR A 59 6.00 11.92 1.70
C THR A 59 6.39 13.38 1.65
N THR A 60 5.41 14.27 1.80
CA THR A 60 5.60 15.71 1.67
C THR A 60 4.97 16.40 2.87
N ASP A 61 5.71 17.31 3.50
CA ASP A 61 5.14 18.24 4.47
C ASP A 61 4.21 19.23 3.73
N PRO A 62 2.90 19.25 4.04
CA PRO A 62 1.96 20.12 3.34
C PRO A 62 2.22 21.61 3.57
N ALA A 63 2.89 21.99 4.66
CA ALA A 63 3.15 23.40 4.97
C ALA A 63 4.32 23.98 4.17
N THR A 64 5.41 23.21 4.00
CA THR A 64 6.66 23.71 3.39
C THR A 64 6.95 23.11 2.02
N GLY A 65 6.25 22.03 1.63
CA GLY A 65 6.56 21.27 0.42
C GLY A 65 7.82 20.40 0.54
N THR A 66 8.43 20.32 1.72
CA THR A 66 9.62 19.50 1.96
C THR A 66 9.28 18.02 1.80
N GLN A 67 10.12 17.29 1.09
CA GLN A 67 9.88 15.90 0.76
C GLN A 67 10.87 14.97 1.45
N VAL A 68 10.41 13.80 1.87
CA VAL A 68 11.28 12.68 2.26
C VAL A 68 10.93 11.48 1.39
N GLU A 69 11.94 10.90 0.74
CA GLU A 69 11.82 9.62 0.04
C GLU A 69 12.20 8.52 1.02
N TRP A 70 11.31 7.55 1.18
CA TRP A 70 11.44 6.40 2.05
C TRP A 70 11.62 5.15 1.20
N GLU A 71 12.56 4.31 1.59
CA GLU A 71 12.55 2.89 1.26
C GLU A 71 11.86 2.12 2.40
N ILE A 72 10.90 1.29 2.03
CA ILE A 72 10.01 0.59 2.95
C ILE A 72 10.07 -0.89 2.64
N ALA A 73 10.35 -1.70 3.65
CA ALA A 73 10.33 -3.16 3.57
C ALA A 73 9.49 -3.76 4.70
N VAL A 74 8.78 -4.83 4.39
CA VAL A 74 8.03 -5.62 5.37
C VAL A 74 8.56 -7.04 5.35
N GLU A 75 9.06 -7.51 6.47
CA GLU A 75 9.57 -8.87 6.63
C GLU A 75 8.44 -9.86 6.87
N ALA A 76 8.73 -11.15 6.61
CA ALA A 76 7.78 -12.21 6.87
C ALA A 76 7.43 -12.25 8.37
N PRO A 77 6.17 -12.55 8.72
CA PRO A 77 5.74 -12.47 10.11
C PRO A 77 6.43 -13.52 10.98
N GLN A 78 6.90 -13.08 12.13
CA GLN A 78 7.32 -13.96 13.21
C GLN A 78 6.08 -14.35 14.03
N ARG A 79 5.92 -15.65 14.27
CA ARG A 79 4.83 -16.17 15.10
C ARG A 79 5.32 -16.39 16.52
N ILE A 80 4.73 -15.70 17.48
CA ILE A 80 4.98 -15.89 18.91
C ILE A 80 3.74 -16.41 19.62
N SER A 81 3.93 -17.11 20.73
CA SER A 81 2.80 -17.61 21.53
C SER A 81 2.18 -16.52 22.40
N GLY A 82 0.94 -16.69 22.85
CA GLY A 82 0.34 -15.81 23.85
C GLY A 82 1.10 -15.79 25.18
N THR A 83 1.79 -16.88 25.54
CA THR A 83 2.66 -16.96 26.72
C THR A 83 3.94 -16.14 26.55
N GLU A 84 4.54 -16.19 25.36
CA GLU A 84 5.72 -15.40 25.03
C GLU A 84 5.41 -13.91 25.04
N ALA A 85 4.33 -13.49 24.36
CA ALA A 85 3.86 -12.11 24.40
C ALA A 85 3.57 -11.63 25.85
N ALA A 86 2.98 -12.49 26.68
CA ALA A 86 2.72 -12.21 28.09
C ALA A 86 4.02 -11.98 28.89
N ASN A 87 5.07 -12.73 28.58
CA ASN A 87 6.38 -12.54 29.20
C ASN A 87 7.03 -11.23 28.75
N ASN A 88 6.95 -10.90 27.46
CA ASN A 88 7.52 -9.66 26.90
C ASN A 88 6.94 -8.42 27.60
N ILE A 89 5.62 -8.37 27.78
CA ILE A 89 4.95 -7.23 28.44
C ILE A 89 4.74 -7.39 29.95
N ARG A 90 5.22 -8.49 30.55
CA ARG A 90 5.03 -8.83 31.97
C ARG A 90 3.57 -8.74 32.44
N SER A 91 2.63 -9.21 31.61
CA SER A 91 1.19 -9.23 31.90
C SER A 91 0.58 -10.55 31.45
N PRO A 92 -0.32 -11.18 32.22
CA PRO A 92 -0.96 -12.44 31.81
C PRO A 92 -2.01 -12.26 30.70
N GLU A 93 -2.44 -11.03 30.42
CA GLU A 93 -3.52 -10.75 29.46
C GLU A 93 -3.32 -11.38 28.07
N PRO A 94 -2.11 -11.37 27.46
CA PRO A 94 -1.90 -11.95 26.14
C PRO A 94 -2.10 -13.47 26.08
N GLN A 95 -2.14 -14.17 27.22
CA GLN A 95 -2.37 -15.62 27.26
C GLN A 95 -3.76 -16.04 26.77
N ARG A 96 -4.71 -15.09 26.67
CA ARG A 96 -6.04 -15.34 26.06
C ARG A 96 -5.97 -15.60 24.55
N TYR A 97 -4.88 -15.20 23.91
CA TYR A 97 -4.63 -15.44 22.49
C TYR A 97 -3.89 -16.77 22.29
N SER A 98 -4.09 -17.42 21.14
CA SER A 98 -3.32 -18.61 20.75
C SER A 98 -1.93 -18.19 20.28
N ALA A 99 -1.87 -17.14 19.46
CA ALA A 99 -0.64 -16.63 18.88
C ALA A 99 -0.75 -15.15 18.46
N PHE A 100 0.41 -14.55 18.27
CA PHE A 100 0.59 -13.27 17.60
C PHE A 100 1.46 -13.44 16.36
N TYR A 101 1.19 -12.64 15.35
CA TYR A 101 1.93 -12.55 14.10
C TYR A 101 2.53 -11.15 14.01
N CYS A 102 3.84 -11.08 14.20
CA CYS A 102 4.62 -9.86 14.28
C CYS A 102 5.30 -9.61 12.93
N TYR A 103 4.93 -8.53 12.24
CA TYR A 103 5.46 -8.13 10.94
C TYR A 103 6.48 -7.00 11.13
N PRO A 104 7.80 -7.29 11.11
CA PRO A 104 8.82 -6.26 11.18
C PRO A 104 8.71 -5.34 9.96
N VAL A 105 8.69 -4.04 10.20
CA VAL A 105 8.65 -3.00 9.17
C VAL A 105 9.90 -2.16 9.31
N THR A 106 10.63 -2.01 8.21
CA THR A 106 11.77 -1.11 8.14
C THR A 106 11.42 0.10 7.30
N LEU A 107 11.61 1.29 7.88
CA LEU A 107 11.47 2.57 7.23
C LEU A 107 12.85 3.23 7.15
N THR A 108 13.38 3.39 5.94
CA THR A 108 14.69 4.00 5.71
C THR A 108 14.50 5.28 4.90
N PRO A 109 14.71 6.48 5.45
CA PRO A 109 14.73 7.68 4.63
C PRO A 109 15.96 7.61 3.72
N VAL A 110 15.75 7.53 2.41
CA VAL A 110 16.82 7.48 1.40
C VAL A 110 17.14 8.87 0.84
N ARG A 111 16.26 9.84 1.08
CA ARG A 111 16.47 11.25 0.79
C ARG A 111 15.63 12.12 1.72
N VAL A 112 16.24 13.10 2.37
CA VAL A 112 15.58 14.07 3.25
C VAL A 112 15.73 15.46 2.66
N GLY A 113 14.60 16.06 2.27
CA GLY A 113 14.56 17.43 1.77
C GLY A 113 14.97 18.43 2.85
N THR A 114 15.65 19.49 2.43
CA THR A 114 16.12 20.55 3.33
C THR A 114 15.15 21.72 3.33
N ALA A 115 14.74 22.19 4.51
CA ALA A 115 14.00 23.44 4.66
C ALA A 115 14.43 24.20 5.93
N PRO A 116 14.42 25.54 5.89
CA PRO A 116 14.87 26.36 7.02
C PRO A 116 13.98 26.24 8.26
N SER A 117 12.72 25.86 8.07
CA SER A 117 11.70 25.76 9.11
C SER A 117 11.68 24.41 9.85
N GLN A 118 12.64 23.51 9.59
CA GLN A 118 12.74 22.19 10.22
C GLN A 118 11.37 21.45 10.26
N PRO A 119 10.81 21.10 9.10
CA PRO A 119 9.44 20.58 9.03
C PRO A 119 9.31 19.16 9.57
N THR A 120 8.08 18.77 9.85
CA THR A 120 7.69 17.37 10.09
C THR A 120 6.98 16.85 8.87
N VAL A 121 7.51 15.80 8.25
CA VAL A 121 6.82 15.10 7.16
C VAL A 121 5.96 13.97 7.72
N PRO A 122 4.84 13.62 7.06
CA PRO A 122 4.15 12.38 7.37
C PRO A 122 5.09 11.18 7.19
N VAL A 123 5.07 10.25 8.14
CA VAL A 123 5.77 8.97 8.01
C VAL A 123 4.85 7.99 7.27
N PRO A 124 5.38 7.14 6.36
CA PRO A 124 4.57 6.15 5.68
C PRO A 124 3.74 5.30 6.65
N GLU A 125 2.45 5.21 6.38
CA GLU A 125 1.50 4.48 7.21
C GLU A 125 1.22 3.11 6.62
N LEU A 126 1.21 2.07 7.45
CA LEU A 126 0.99 0.69 7.02
C LEU A 126 -0.13 0.08 7.85
N THR A 127 -0.90 -0.80 7.23
CA THR A 127 -2.01 -1.51 7.87
C THR A 127 -1.96 -3.00 7.65
N LEU A 128 -2.47 -3.73 8.65
CA LEU A 128 -2.65 -5.17 8.55
C LEU A 128 -3.90 -5.49 7.73
N VAL A 129 -3.74 -6.42 6.79
CA VAL A 129 -4.81 -6.84 5.87
C VAL A 129 -4.97 -8.35 5.92
N THR A 130 -6.21 -8.82 5.75
CA THR A 130 -6.46 -10.22 5.40
C THR A 130 -6.45 -10.32 3.88
N ALA A 131 -5.90 -11.41 3.34
CA ALA A 131 -5.86 -11.70 1.90
C ALA A 131 -7.25 -12.02 1.32
N GLN A 132 -8.32 -11.88 2.13
CA GLN A 132 -9.67 -12.01 1.62
C GLN A 132 -10.01 -10.79 0.76
N GLU A 133 -9.75 -10.95 -0.53
CA GLU A 133 -10.37 -10.21 -1.61
C GLU A 133 -11.88 -10.46 -1.56
N SER A 134 -12.63 -9.52 -0.98
CA SER A 134 -14.08 -9.47 -1.17
C SER A 134 -14.35 -8.77 -2.49
N VAL A 135 -14.81 -9.50 -3.50
CA VAL A 135 -15.39 -8.89 -4.70
C VAL A 135 -16.76 -8.35 -4.32
N VAL A 136 -16.81 -7.08 -3.93
CA VAL A 136 -18.05 -6.34 -3.75
C VAL A 136 -18.46 -5.82 -5.11
N ARG A 137 -19.71 -5.99 -5.53
CA ARG A 137 -20.18 -5.30 -6.72
C ARG A 137 -20.52 -3.87 -6.37
N ASP A 138 -20.02 -2.89 -7.14
CA ASP A 138 -20.46 -1.51 -6.98
C ASP A 138 -21.94 -1.34 -7.37
N ALA A 139 -22.45 -0.11 -7.24
CA ALA A 139 -23.83 0.23 -7.58
C ALA A 139 -24.19 -0.10 -9.05
N ASP A 140 -23.19 -0.16 -9.93
CA ASP A 140 -23.31 -0.46 -11.35
C ASP A 140 -23.09 -1.96 -11.66
N GLY A 141 -22.81 -2.78 -10.64
CA GLY A 141 -22.62 -4.22 -10.77
C GLY A 141 -21.20 -4.65 -11.14
N ALA A 142 -20.24 -3.72 -11.22
CA ALA A 142 -18.84 -4.04 -11.54
C ALA A 142 -18.14 -4.66 -10.32
N PRO A 143 -17.31 -5.70 -10.52
CA PRO A 143 -16.54 -6.30 -9.43
C PRO A 143 -15.51 -5.29 -8.89
N VAL A 144 -15.65 -4.93 -7.62
CA VAL A 144 -14.71 -4.15 -6.83
C VAL A 144 -14.06 -5.07 -5.81
N THR A 145 -12.77 -5.33 -6.01
CA THR A 145 -11.93 -5.98 -5.01
C THR A 145 -11.78 -5.07 -3.80
N THR A 146 -12.27 -5.50 -2.65
CA THR A 146 -12.06 -4.85 -1.36
C THR A 146 -11.28 -5.78 -0.44
N THR A 147 -10.14 -5.29 0.02
CA THR A 147 -9.32 -5.96 1.03
C THR A 147 -9.86 -5.65 2.43
N ARG A 148 -10.16 -6.67 3.22
CA ARG A 148 -10.65 -6.50 4.60
C ARG A 148 -9.49 -6.21 5.56
N ARG A 149 -9.68 -5.27 6.49
CA ARG A 149 -8.71 -5.01 7.58
C ARG A 149 -8.67 -6.20 8.54
N ALA A 150 -7.46 -6.66 8.86
CA ALA A 150 -7.24 -7.73 9.83
C ALA A 150 -7.35 -7.23 11.27
N ASN A 151 -7.47 -8.16 12.21
CA ASN A 151 -7.34 -7.86 13.63
C ASN A 151 -5.93 -7.31 13.90
N SER A 152 -5.84 -6.17 14.59
CA SER A 152 -4.60 -5.59 15.10
C SER A 152 -4.54 -5.74 16.62
N VAL A 153 -3.32 -5.78 17.16
CA VAL A 153 -3.11 -5.70 18.62
C VAL A 153 -3.69 -4.38 19.12
N PRO A 154 -4.47 -4.37 20.22
CA PRO A 154 -5.03 -3.13 20.76
C PRO A 154 -3.93 -2.20 21.29
N ALA A 155 -4.18 -0.88 21.26
CA ALA A 155 -3.21 0.15 21.65
C ALA A 155 -2.80 0.07 23.13
N ALA A 156 -3.56 -0.67 23.92
CA ALA A 156 -3.32 -1.02 25.32
C ALA A 156 -4.39 -2.05 25.73
N PRO A 157 -4.21 -2.75 26.87
CA PRO A 157 -5.29 -3.46 27.54
C PRO A 157 -6.58 -2.63 27.63
N GLY A 158 -7.64 -3.03 26.93
CA GLY A 158 -9.00 -2.49 27.14
C GLY A 158 -9.53 -1.41 26.18
N SER A 159 -8.81 -0.99 25.13
CA SER A 159 -9.35 -0.05 24.13
C SER A 159 -9.73 -0.73 22.83
N ALA A 160 -11.04 -0.89 22.60
CA ALA A 160 -11.63 -1.51 21.41
C ALA A 160 -12.17 -0.49 20.38
N HIS A 161 -11.53 0.67 20.21
CA HIS A 161 -11.94 1.67 19.22
C HIS A 161 -10.80 2.08 18.28
N GLN A 162 -11.18 2.30 17.03
CA GLN A 162 -10.31 2.61 15.89
C GLN A 162 -9.52 3.91 16.17
N PRO A 163 -8.23 4.00 15.79
CA PRO A 163 -7.36 5.03 16.35
C PRO A 163 -7.30 6.28 15.47
N SER A 164 -7.41 7.45 16.12
CA SER A 164 -6.85 8.72 15.64
C SER A 164 -5.31 8.66 15.61
N GLY A 165 -4.63 9.69 15.10
CA GLY A 165 -3.15 9.71 14.93
C GLY A 165 -2.35 9.28 16.17
N ASP A 166 -2.70 9.80 17.35
CA ASP A 166 -2.04 9.43 18.62
C ASP A 166 -2.22 7.95 18.98
N ALA A 167 -3.37 7.39 18.62
CA ALA A 167 -3.69 6.01 18.92
C ALA A 167 -3.04 5.04 17.92
N LYS A 168 -2.65 5.47 16.71
CA LYS A 168 -1.81 4.67 15.79
C LYS A 168 -0.38 4.53 16.32
N VAL A 169 0.18 5.59 16.90
CA VAL A 169 1.48 5.55 17.59
C VAL A 169 1.41 4.59 18.78
N ALA A 170 0.37 4.70 19.61
CA ALA A 170 0.16 3.78 20.72
C ALA A 170 -0.02 2.32 20.29
N LEU A 171 -0.69 2.04 19.16
CA LEU A 171 -0.77 0.69 18.59
C LEU A 171 0.59 0.12 18.21
N ARG A 172 1.45 0.94 17.56
CA ARG A 172 2.81 0.51 17.21
C ARG A 172 3.63 0.23 18.45
N SER A 173 3.60 1.13 19.44
CA SER A 173 4.29 0.92 20.72
C SER A 173 3.78 -0.33 21.46
N ALA A 174 2.48 -0.63 21.38
CA ALA A 174 1.94 -1.88 21.90
C ALA A 174 2.47 -3.08 21.11
N ALA A 175 2.39 -3.07 19.78
CA ALA A 175 2.91 -4.16 18.95
C ALA A 175 4.41 -4.41 19.22
N GLU A 176 5.22 -3.35 19.34
CA GLU A 176 6.64 -3.41 19.70
C GLU A 176 6.84 -4.10 21.05
N ALA A 177 6.03 -3.78 22.06
CA ALA A 177 6.10 -4.41 23.37
C ALA A 177 5.67 -5.88 23.37
N TYR A 178 4.61 -6.23 22.64
CA TYR A 178 4.15 -7.63 22.53
C TYR A 178 5.16 -8.49 21.78
N CYS A 179 5.71 -7.96 20.69
CA CYS A 179 6.62 -8.68 19.82
C CYS A 179 8.07 -8.66 20.26
N ASP A 180 8.45 -7.74 21.17
CA ASP A 180 9.85 -7.44 21.53
C ASP A 180 10.70 -7.11 20.29
N ILE A 181 10.10 -6.39 19.35
CA ILE A 181 10.72 -5.98 18.07
C ILE A 181 10.52 -4.49 17.88
N GLY A 182 11.58 -3.80 17.50
CA GLY A 182 11.54 -2.41 17.06
C GLY A 182 12.58 -1.55 17.77
N SER A 183 13.10 -0.57 17.04
CA SER A 183 13.89 0.54 17.57
C SER A 183 13.03 1.80 17.79
N GLY A 184 11.71 1.68 17.54
CA GLY A 184 10.78 2.79 17.44
C GLY A 184 10.64 3.30 16.01
N ALA A 185 9.40 3.60 15.63
CA ALA A 185 9.10 4.33 14.39
C ALA A 185 9.68 5.76 14.46
N PRO A 186 10.16 6.32 13.33
CA PRO A 186 10.59 7.70 13.30
C PRO A 186 9.39 8.64 13.52
N THR A 187 9.63 9.82 14.07
CA THR A 187 8.59 10.85 14.30
C THR A 187 8.22 11.60 13.03
N GLY A 188 9.05 11.52 11.99
CA GLY A 188 8.92 12.32 10.76
C GLY A 188 9.47 13.74 10.87
N TYR A 189 9.92 14.16 12.06
CA TYR A 189 10.60 15.44 12.23
C TYR A 189 11.93 15.40 11.48
N THR A 190 12.04 16.18 10.40
CA THR A 190 13.12 16.04 9.42
C THR A 190 14.54 16.19 9.99
N PRO A 191 14.81 17.02 11.01
CA PRO A 191 16.14 17.07 11.64
C PRO A 191 16.55 15.81 12.39
N ASP A 192 15.58 14.97 12.81
CA ASP A 192 15.85 13.70 13.49
C ASP A 192 16.02 12.53 12.49
N LEU A 193 15.76 12.78 11.21
CA LEU A 193 15.90 11.78 10.16
C LEU A 193 17.32 11.75 9.62
N GLU A 194 17.96 10.60 9.74
CA GLU A 194 19.28 10.35 9.17
C GLU A 194 19.13 9.56 7.87
N GLU A 195 19.56 10.13 6.74
CA GLU A 195 19.55 9.42 5.46
C GLU A 195 20.30 8.08 5.55
N GLY A 196 19.67 7.01 5.06
CA GLY A 196 20.21 5.65 5.09
C GLY A 196 20.06 4.92 6.43
N ARG A 197 19.63 5.59 7.51
CA ARG A 197 19.37 4.93 8.79
C ARG A 197 18.07 4.13 8.73
N ALA A 198 18.15 2.84 9.03
CA ALA A 198 16.98 1.99 9.17
C ALA A 198 16.27 2.26 10.50
N TYR A 199 14.98 2.60 10.45
CA TYR A 199 14.11 2.67 11.61
C TYR A 199 13.15 1.47 11.58
N THR A 200 13.28 0.57 12.55
CA THR A 200 12.46 -0.64 12.60
C THR A 200 11.32 -0.47 13.59
N THR A 201 10.10 -0.78 13.14
CA THR A 201 8.90 -0.90 13.96
C THR A 201 8.22 -2.24 13.64
N VAL A 202 7.07 -2.52 14.25
CA VAL A 202 6.35 -3.77 14.03
C VAL A 202 4.85 -3.53 13.97
N LEU A 203 4.17 -4.26 13.09
CA LEU A 203 2.72 -4.43 13.13
C LEU A 203 2.40 -5.81 13.69
N ALA A 204 1.41 -5.92 14.57
CA ALA A 204 1.06 -7.18 15.17
C ALA A 204 -0.43 -7.52 14.96
N SER A 205 -0.67 -8.74 14.48
CA SER A 205 -1.99 -9.36 14.44
C SER A 205 -2.06 -10.50 15.46
N TRP A 206 -3.25 -10.92 15.85
CA TRP A 206 -3.45 -11.99 16.83
C TRP A 206 -4.51 -12.97 16.38
N GLU A 207 -4.40 -14.19 16.90
CA GLU A 207 -5.40 -15.26 16.78
C GLU A 207 -5.93 -15.59 18.18
N ARG A 208 -7.25 -15.70 18.34
CA ARG A 208 -7.91 -16.03 19.63
C ARG A 208 -8.07 -17.54 19.78
N ARG A 209 -8.00 -18.06 21.01
CA ARG A 209 -8.17 -19.50 21.29
C ARG A 209 -9.58 -20.05 21.12
N VAL A 210 -10.61 -19.22 21.37
CA VAL A 210 -12.01 -19.68 21.47
C VAL A 210 -12.88 -19.20 20.31
N ASP A 211 -12.48 -18.12 19.65
CA ASP A 211 -13.08 -17.60 18.41
C ASP A 211 -11.96 -16.92 17.62
N PRO A 212 -11.25 -17.66 16.76
CA PRO A 212 -10.08 -17.16 16.07
C PRO A 212 -10.53 -16.13 15.04
N GLY A 213 -10.65 -14.87 15.48
CA GLY A 213 -10.62 -13.76 14.55
C GLY A 213 -9.43 -13.95 13.60
N GLU A 214 -9.63 -13.66 12.31
CA GLU A 214 -8.64 -14.02 11.31
C GLU A 214 -7.34 -13.23 11.52
N PRO A 215 -6.18 -13.92 11.59
CA PRO A 215 -4.90 -13.24 11.61
C PRO A 215 -4.70 -12.54 10.26
N ALA A 216 -3.93 -11.46 10.28
CA ALA A 216 -3.44 -10.86 9.05
C ALA A 216 -2.67 -11.89 8.22
N THR A 217 -2.71 -11.73 6.91
CA THR A 217 -1.90 -12.53 5.97
C THR A 217 -0.96 -11.63 5.16
N GLY A 218 -1.11 -10.31 5.29
CA GLY A 218 -0.28 -9.33 4.62
C GLY A 218 -0.30 -7.97 5.31
N VAL A 219 0.48 -7.06 4.74
CA VAL A 219 0.57 -5.66 5.15
C VAL A 219 0.38 -4.78 3.92
N ALA A 220 -0.44 -3.74 4.01
CA ALA A 220 -0.63 -2.76 2.94
C ALA A 220 -0.02 -1.41 3.34
N LEU A 221 0.59 -0.73 2.37
CA LEU A 221 1.01 0.67 2.52
C LEU A 221 -0.22 1.57 2.31
N GLU A 222 -0.60 2.39 3.29
CA GLU A 222 -1.70 3.35 3.10
C GLU A 222 -1.33 4.36 1.99
N ASP A 223 -2.34 4.75 1.20
CA ASP A 223 -2.22 5.71 0.09
C ASP A 223 -1.23 5.33 -1.03
N ALA A 224 -0.84 4.06 -1.07
CA ALA A 224 -0.13 3.43 -2.17
C ALA A 224 -0.81 2.08 -2.44
N ASN A 225 -1.14 1.79 -3.70
CA ASN A 225 -1.69 0.49 -4.08
C ASN A 225 -0.56 -0.57 -4.05
N VAL A 226 0.01 -0.82 -2.87
CA VAL A 226 1.14 -1.73 -2.61
C VAL A 226 0.83 -2.58 -1.38
N ARG A 227 0.96 -3.89 -1.52
CA ARG A 227 0.77 -4.87 -0.44
C ARG A 227 1.91 -5.87 -0.40
N TRP A 228 2.29 -6.31 0.79
CA TRP A 228 3.20 -7.43 1.03
C TRP A 228 2.42 -8.66 1.50
N GLU A 229 2.70 -9.81 0.90
CA GLU A 229 2.12 -11.10 1.29
C GLU A 229 3.08 -12.26 1.04
N ALA A 230 2.71 -13.45 1.53
CA ALA A 230 3.43 -14.68 1.21
C ALA A 230 3.17 -15.07 -0.25
N ARG A 231 4.22 -15.41 -0.98
CA ARG A 231 4.12 -16.00 -2.33
C ARG A 231 4.00 -17.52 -2.28
#